data_AF-A0A7K0W402-F1
#
_entry.id   AF-A0A7K0W402-F1
#
_cell.length_a   1.000
_cell.length_b   1.000
_cell.length_c   1.000
_cell.angle_alpha   90.00
_cell.angle_beta   90.00
_cell.angle_gamma   90.00
#
_symmetry.space_group_name_H-M   'P 1'
#
loop_
_entity.id
_entity.type
_entity.pdbx_description
1 polymer ?
#
loop_
_entity_poly.entity_id
_entity_poly.type
_entity_poly.pdbx_seq_one_letter_code
_entity_poly.pdbx_strand_id
1 'polypeptide(L)'
;MFAFILRRLSAMVFVLVSISILVFFIFFATPGVDPAARIAGRNADQQTLMQVRHSFELDKPMPFRYISMMRHLFIDRDLTSYVNRGAKVIPQLSQAIPATFSLVIGAAILWLFAGIFFGIMAASSRRKWIDPTISFLGIVGISLPVYWLGEVVNLIT
;
A
#
# COMPACT_ATOMS: atom_id res chain seq x y z
N MET A 1 -6.81 -1.37 30.06
CA MET A 1 -7.35 -1.40 28.68
C MET A 1 -7.12 -0.09 27.93
N PHE A 2 -7.48 1.09 28.48
CA PHE A 2 -7.26 2.39 27.82
C PHE A 2 -5.79 2.64 27.40
N ALA A 3 -4.83 2.46 28.32
CA ALA A 3 -3.40 2.61 28.01
C ALA A 3 -2.91 1.66 26.90
N PHE A 4 -3.49 0.46 26.82
CA PHE A 4 -3.16 -0.51 25.76
C PHE A 4 -3.69 -0.06 24.40
N ILE A 5 -4.93 0.43 24.34
CA ILE A 5 -5.53 0.99 23.11
C ILE A 5 -4.70 2.19 22.64
N LEU A 6 -4.36 3.10 23.54
CA LEU A 6 -3.57 4.28 23.21
C LEU A 6 -2.18 3.90 22.65
N ARG A 7 -1.50 2.91 23.26
CA ARG A 7 -0.22 2.38 22.76
C ARG A 7 -0.34 1.76 21.37
N ARG A 8 -1.44 1.05 21.10
CA ARG A 8 -1.71 0.46 19.77
C ARG A 8 -1.98 1.53 18.72
N LEU A 9 -2.79 2.54 19.06
CA LEU A 9 -3.11 3.65 18.17
C LEU A 9 -1.87 4.50 17.86
N SER A 10 -1.04 4.79 18.87
CA SER A 10 0.21 5.52 18.64
C SER A 10 1.17 4.75 17.75
N ALA A 11 1.32 3.43 17.95
CA ALA A 11 2.11 2.57 17.07
C ALA A 11 1.55 2.55 15.63
N MET A 12 0.22 2.48 15.47
CA MET A 12 -0.43 2.53 14.16
C MET A 12 -0.13 3.84 13.44
N VAL A 13 -0.32 4.97 14.12
CA VAL A 13 -0.03 6.30 13.55
C VAL A 13 1.46 6.42 13.21
N PHE A 14 2.35 5.96 14.08
CA PHE A 14 3.79 5.96 13.83
C PHE A 14 4.16 5.16 12.57
N VAL A 15 3.59 3.97 12.40
CA VAL A 15 3.83 3.13 11.22
C VAL A 15 3.30 3.81 9.96
N LEU A 16 2.09 4.36 9.99
CA LEU A 16 1.50 5.05 8.84
C LEU A 16 2.33 6.27 8.42
N VAL A 17 2.76 7.09 9.38
CA VAL A 17 3.63 8.26 9.13
C VAL A 17 5.01 7.82 8.63
N SER A 18 5.58 6.77 9.19
CA SER A 18 6.89 6.25 8.75
C SER A 18 6.82 5.76 7.30
N ILE A 19 5.77 5.02 6.94
CA ILE A 19 5.56 4.53 5.58
C ILE A 19 5.30 5.70 4.62
N SER A 20 4.48 6.69 5.00
CA SER A 20 4.21 7.85 4.13
C SER A 20 5.47 8.67 3.86
N ILE A 21 6.32 8.87 4.87
CA ILE A 21 7.62 9.55 4.72
C ILE A 21 8.55 8.70 3.84
N LEU A 22 8.63 7.39 4.07
CA LEU A 22 9.47 6.50 3.28
C LEU A 22 9.09 6.52 1.80
N VAL A 23 7.79 6.39 1.50
CA VAL A 23 7.27 6.47 0.13
C VAL A 23 7.55 7.86 -0.47
N PHE A 24 7.37 8.94 0.28
CA PHE A 24 7.72 10.28 -0.17
C PHE A 24 9.21 10.37 -0.57
N PHE A 25 10.13 9.83 0.24
CA PHE A 25 11.55 9.82 -0.10
C PHE A 25 11.84 9.01 -1.37
N ILE A 26 11.20 7.84 -1.55
CA ILE A 26 11.36 7.02 -2.75
C ILE A 26 10.97 7.81 -4.02
N PHE A 27 9.91 8.62 -3.96
CA PHE A 27 9.44 9.38 -5.13
C PHE A 27 10.17 10.72 -5.33
N PHE A 28 10.56 11.42 -4.26
CA PHE A 28 11.01 12.82 -4.34
C PHE A 28 12.47 13.06 -3.95
N ALA A 29 13.16 12.08 -3.37
CA ALA A 29 14.57 12.19 -2.97
C ALA A 29 15.51 11.21 -3.69
N THR A 30 14.99 10.42 -4.63
CA THR A 30 15.82 9.54 -5.46
C THR A 30 16.78 10.38 -6.33
N PRO A 31 18.11 10.25 -6.16
CA PRO A 31 19.08 11.01 -6.93
C PRO A 31 18.97 10.71 -8.44
N GLY A 32 19.18 11.73 -9.28
CA GLY A 32 19.15 11.59 -10.74
C GLY A 32 17.75 11.52 -11.37
N VAL A 33 16.68 11.62 -10.57
CA VAL A 33 15.29 11.65 -11.06
C VAL A 33 14.69 13.02 -10.77
N ASP A 34 14.32 13.76 -11.81
CA ASP A 34 13.50 14.97 -11.65
C ASP A 34 12.01 14.58 -11.61
N PRO A 35 11.32 14.71 -10.46
CA PRO A 35 9.90 14.41 -10.35
C PRO A 35 9.06 15.30 -11.29
N ALA A 36 9.49 16.53 -11.56
CA ALA A 36 8.79 17.42 -12.49
C ALA A 36 8.84 16.89 -13.91
N ALA A 37 9.99 16.35 -14.35
CA ALA A 37 10.10 15.74 -15.67
C ALA A 37 9.22 14.50 -15.81
N ARG A 38 9.06 13.71 -14.73
CA ARG A 38 8.13 12.57 -14.73
C ARG A 38 6.67 13.01 -14.84
N ILE A 39 6.27 14.06 -14.12
CA ILE A 39 4.91 14.61 -14.17
C ILE A 39 4.62 15.29 -15.52
N ALA A 40 5.59 16.06 -16.03
CA ALA A 40 5.50 16.80 -17.29
C ALA A 40 5.48 15.89 -18.52
N GLY A 41 5.89 14.63 -18.39
CA GLY A 41 5.82 13.61 -19.43
C GLY A 41 7.00 13.67 -20.40
N ARG A 42 6.99 12.77 -21.39
CA ARG A 42 8.08 12.67 -22.38
C ARG A 42 8.10 13.94 -23.26
N ASN A 43 9.28 14.52 -23.42
CA ASN A 43 9.54 15.69 -24.28
C ASN A 43 8.78 16.98 -23.91
N ALA A 44 8.46 17.18 -22.63
CA ALA A 44 7.91 18.47 -22.19
C ALA A 44 8.88 19.62 -22.51
N ASP A 45 8.36 20.73 -23.01
CA ASP A 45 9.14 21.95 -23.19
C ASP A 45 9.59 22.52 -21.83
N GLN A 46 10.61 23.39 -21.87
CA GLN A 46 11.14 23.99 -20.63
C GLN A 46 10.08 24.83 -19.90
N GLN A 47 9.14 25.43 -20.64
CA GLN A 47 8.05 26.21 -20.04
C GLN A 47 7.08 25.33 -19.26
N THR A 48 6.61 24.22 -19.83
CA THR A 48 5.77 23.24 -19.12
C THR A 48 6.52 22.63 -17.94
N LEU A 49 7.81 22.35 -18.07
CA LEU A 49 8.60 21.80 -16.97
C LEU A 49 8.65 22.76 -15.77
N MET A 50 8.90 24.06 -16.01
CA MET A 50 8.88 25.08 -14.96
C MET A 50 7.49 25.28 -14.37
N GLN A 51 6.46 25.28 -15.22
CA GLN A 51 5.08 25.40 -14.76
C GLN A 51 4.69 24.24 -13.85
N VAL A 52 5.06 23.01 -14.21
CA VAL A 52 4.85 21.80 -13.39
C VAL A 52 5.64 21.87 -12.09
N ARG A 53 6.90 22.31 -12.13
CA ARG A 53 7.69 22.50 -10.90
C ARG A 53 7.00 23.42 -9.92
N HIS A 54 6.53 24.57 -10.39
CA HIS A 54 5.86 25.55 -9.55
C HIS A 54 4.46 25.09 -9.10
N SER A 55 3.67 24.48 -9.99
CA SER A 55 2.31 24.03 -9.68
C SER A 55 2.26 22.90 -8.65
N PHE A 56 3.29 22.05 -8.63
CA PHE A 56 3.43 20.95 -7.66
C PHE A 56 4.36 21.30 -6.49
N GLU A 57 4.76 22.57 -6.36
CA GLU A 57 5.64 23.10 -5.31
C GLU A 57 6.99 22.37 -5.20
N LEU A 58 7.47 21.82 -6.32
CA LEU A 58 8.71 21.04 -6.40
C LEU A 58 9.96 21.90 -6.23
N ASP A 59 9.82 23.22 -6.34
CA ASP A 59 10.81 24.26 -6.06
C ASP A 59 11.03 24.50 -4.56
N LYS A 60 10.11 24.05 -3.69
CA LYS A 60 10.22 24.24 -2.23
C LYS A 60 11.13 23.20 -1.56
N PRO A 61 11.67 23.49 -0.36
CA PRO A 61 12.43 22.50 0.42
C PRO A 61 11.58 21.25 0.74
N MET A 62 12.23 20.08 0.83
CA MET A 62 11.54 18.79 1.03
C MET A 62 10.54 18.75 2.18
N PRO A 63 10.82 19.32 3.37
CA PRO A 63 9.85 19.31 4.47
C PRO A 63 8.55 20.05 4.12
N PHE A 64 8.65 21.19 3.42
CA PHE A 64 7.48 21.94 2.97
C PHE A 64 6.65 21.15 1.96
N ARG A 65 7.31 20.43 1.04
CA ARG A 65 6.64 19.56 0.06
C ARG A 65 5.85 18.45 0.73
N TYR A 66 6.42 17.80 1.74
CA TYR A 66 5.71 16.75 2.49
C TYR A 66 4.52 17.32 3.27
N ILE A 67 4.69 18.45 3.97
CA ILE A 67 3.61 19.08 4.73
C ILE A 67 2.47 19.54 3.81
N SER A 68 2.81 20.13 2.66
CA SER A 68 1.85 20.54 1.63
C SER A 68 1.07 19.33 1.09
N MET A 69 1.76 18.22 0.76
CA MET A 69 1.12 16.97 0.35
C MET A 69 0.14 16.44 1.41
N MET A 70 0.53 16.45 2.68
CA MET A 70 -0.35 16.03 3.79
C MET A 70 -1.57 16.95 3.96
N ARG A 71 -1.37 18.26 3.78
CA ARG A 71 -2.46 19.24 3.82
C ARG A 71 -3.47 19.01 2.68
N HIS A 72 -3.00 18.86 1.45
CA HIS A 72 -3.85 18.55 0.29
C HIS A 72 -4.57 17.19 0.41
N LEU A 73 -3.97 16.23 1.10
CA LEU A 73 -4.57 14.91 1.35
C LEU A 73 -5.67 14.96 2.41
N PHE A 74 -5.39 15.56 3.58
CA PHE A 74 -6.27 15.45 4.74
C PHE A 74 -7.20 16.66 4.94
N ILE A 75 -6.71 17.87 4.68
CA ILE A 75 -7.40 19.13 4.97
C ILE A 75 -8.19 19.58 3.74
N ASP A 76 -7.47 19.89 2.65
CA ASP A 76 -8.09 20.47 1.45
C ASP A 76 -8.76 19.39 0.57
N ARG A 77 -8.34 18.12 0.72
CA ARG A 77 -8.88 16.93 0.02
C ARG A 77 -8.88 17.03 -1.51
N ASP A 78 -7.96 17.83 -2.04
CA ASP A 78 -7.81 18.14 -3.46
C ASP A 78 -6.48 17.64 -4.04
N LEU A 79 -5.76 16.77 -3.31
CA LEU A 79 -4.52 16.17 -3.78
C LEU A 79 -4.69 15.58 -5.19
N THR A 80 -3.86 16.05 -6.12
CA THR A 80 -3.82 15.59 -7.50
C THR A 80 -2.70 14.56 -7.69
N SER A 81 -2.93 13.61 -8.60
CA SER A 81 -1.94 12.57 -8.91
C SER A 81 -0.74 13.16 -9.65
N TYR A 82 0.46 12.77 -9.21
CA TYR A 82 1.73 13.11 -9.87
C TYR A 82 1.98 12.29 -11.15
N VAL A 83 1.20 11.23 -11.41
CA VAL A 83 1.35 10.41 -12.61
C VAL A 83 0.20 10.66 -13.59
N ASN A 84 -1.03 10.67 -13.07
CA ASN A 84 -2.24 10.89 -13.86
C ASN A 84 -2.67 12.35 -13.72
N ARG A 85 -2.19 13.21 -14.63
CA ARG A 85 -2.46 14.65 -14.60
C ARG A 85 -3.97 14.93 -14.51
N GLY A 86 -4.35 15.79 -13.55
CA GLY A 86 -5.73 16.21 -13.32
C GLY A 86 -6.59 15.21 -12.52
N ALA A 87 -6.09 14.00 -12.26
CA ALA A 87 -6.82 13.03 -11.47
C ALA A 87 -6.74 13.37 -9.97
N LYS A 88 -7.89 13.58 -9.32
CA LYS A 88 -7.97 13.73 -7.87
C LYS A 88 -7.79 12.38 -7.19
N VAL A 89 -6.93 12.32 -6.17
CA VAL A 89 -6.59 11.09 -5.45
C VAL A 89 -7.74 10.64 -4.55
N ILE A 90 -8.43 11.57 -3.86
CA ILE A 90 -9.48 11.24 -2.90
C ILE A 90 -10.65 10.46 -3.53
N PRO A 91 -11.24 10.88 -4.67
CA PRO A 91 -12.29 10.10 -5.31
C PRO A 91 -11.85 8.69 -5.72
N GLN A 92 -10.62 8.53 -6.22
CA GLN A 92 -10.07 7.22 -6.59
C GLN A 92 -9.93 6.32 -5.37
N LEU A 93 -9.43 6.87 -4.25
CA LEU A 93 -9.31 6.14 -3.00
C LEU A 93 -10.69 5.72 -2.47
N SER A 94 -11.67 6.64 -2.48
CA SER A 94 -13.04 6.35 -2.05
C SER A 94 -13.72 5.26 -2.87
N GLN A 95 -13.40 5.14 -4.16
CA GLN A 95 -13.91 4.07 -5.02
C GLN A 95 -13.21 2.72 -4.76
N ALA A 96 -11.91 2.74 -4.47
CA ALA A 96 -11.12 1.52 -4.24
C ALA A 96 -11.29 0.93 -2.83
N ILE A 97 -11.59 1.77 -1.83
CA ILE A 97 -11.74 1.38 -0.43
C ILE A 97 -12.77 0.24 -0.24
N PRO A 98 -14.03 0.34 -0.76
CA PRO A 98 -15.04 -0.69 -0.55
C PRO A 98 -14.65 -2.04 -1.14
N ALA A 99 -14.06 -2.05 -2.34
CA ALA A 99 -13.58 -3.27 -2.98
C ALA A 99 -12.45 -3.92 -2.16
N THR A 100 -11.49 -3.12 -1.70
CA THR A 100 -10.38 -3.61 -0.87
C THR A 100 -10.90 -4.18 0.45
N PHE A 101 -11.83 -3.49 1.13
CA PHE A 101 -12.41 -4.00 2.37
C PHE A 101 -13.20 -5.28 2.15
N SER A 102 -13.99 -5.38 1.08
CA SER A 102 -14.73 -6.58 0.75
C SER A 102 -13.80 -7.79 0.59
N LEU A 103 -12.71 -7.62 -0.17
CA LEU A 103 -11.70 -8.66 -0.37
C LEU A 103 -10.96 -9.02 0.92
N VAL A 104 -10.48 -8.02 1.67
CA VAL A 104 -9.72 -8.24 2.91
C VAL A 104 -10.58 -8.92 3.97
N ILE A 105 -11.83 -8.48 4.16
CA ILE A 105 -12.73 -9.09 5.14
C ILE A 105 -13.08 -10.51 4.73
N GLY A 106 -13.43 -10.74 3.45
CA GLY A 106 -13.72 -12.08 2.93
C GLY A 106 -12.53 -13.03 3.10
N ALA A 107 -11.34 -12.59 2.72
CA ALA A 107 -10.11 -13.36 2.88
C ALA A 107 -9.79 -13.63 4.36
N ALA A 108 -9.96 -12.66 5.24
CA ALA A 108 -9.72 -12.82 6.67
C ALA A 108 -10.64 -13.86 7.30
N ILE A 109 -11.92 -13.88 6.90
CA ILE A 109 -12.90 -14.89 7.34
C ILE A 109 -12.44 -16.28 6.89
N LEU A 110 -12.16 -16.46 5.59
CA LEU A 110 -11.73 -17.75 5.04
C LEU A 110 -10.43 -18.23 5.70
N TRP A 111 -9.45 -17.33 5.84
CA TRP A 111 -8.18 -17.62 6.48
C TRP A 111 -8.35 -18.04 7.94
N LEU A 112 -9.21 -17.35 8.70
CA LEU A 112 -9.46 -17.67 10.10
C LEU A 112 -10.14 -19.04 10.24
N PHE A 113 -11.17 -19.33 9.45
CA PHE A 113 -11.83 -20.63 9.48
C PHE A 113 -10.90 -21.77 9.07
N ALA A 114 -10.21 -21.62 7.94
CA ALA A 114 -9.28 -22.63 7.45
C ALA A 114 -8.11 -22.83 8.43
N GLY A 115 -7.53 -21.74 8.93
CA GLY A 115 -6.42 -21.77 9.88
C GLY A 115 -6.77 -22.47 11.19
N ILE A 116 -7.95 -22.18 11.75
CA ILE A 116 -8.43 -22.88 12.95
C ILE A 116 -8.70 -24.36 12.64
N PHE A 117 -9.40 -24.66 11.56
CA PHE A 117 -9.74 -26.04 11.18
C PHE A 117 -8.49 -26.91 10.98
N PHE A 118 -7.57 -26.47 10.11
CA PHE A 118 -6.33 -27.20 9.84
C PHE A 118 -5.39 -27.20 11.05
N GLY A 119 -5.36 -26.13 11.84
CA GLY A 119 -4.58 -26.06 13.09
C GLY A 119 -5.03 -27.10 14.12
N ILE A 120 -6.35 -27.23 14.34
CA ILE A 120 -6.90 -28.26 15.24
C ILE A 120 -6.63 -29.66 14.68
N MET A 121 -6.79 -29.88 13.38
CA MET A 121 -6.56 -31.18 12.75
C MET A 121 -5.08 -31.61 12.85
N ALA A 122 -4.14 -30.71 12.62
CA ALA A 122 -2.71 -30.96 12.81
C ALA A 122 -2.38 -31.29 14.28
N ALA A 123 -2.89 -30.48 15.22
CA ALA A 123 -2.64 -30.68 16.65
C ALA A 123 -3.20 -32.01 17.19
N SER A 124 -4.40 -32.40 16.75
CA SER A 124 -5.06 -33.66 17.16
C SER A 124 -4.49 -34.89 16.47
N SER A 125 -3.88 -34.74 15.28
CA SER A 125 -3.28 -35.83 14.50
C SER A 125 -1.77 -35.92 14.66
N ARG A 126 -1.23 -35.41 15.78
CA ARG A 126 0.21 -35.36 16.06
C ARG A 126 0.85 -36.74 15.84
N ARG A 127 1.93 -36.78 15.05
CA ARG A 127 2.67 -38.00 14.61
C ARG A 127 1.93 -38.93 13.62
N LYS A 128 0.74 -38.57 13.14
CA LYS A 128 0.08 -39.25 12.01
C LYS A 128 0.41 -38.51 10.72
N TRP A 129 0.23 -39.16 9.57
CA TRP A 129 0.51 -38.61 8.23
C TRP A 129 -0.20 -37.29 7.91
N ILE A 130 -1.30 -36.98 8.61
CA ILE A 130 -2.07 -35.74 8.45
C ILE A 130 -1.28 -34.50 8.90
N ASP A 131 -0.55 -34.60 10.01
CA ASP A 131 0.25 -33.50 10.59
C ASP A 131 1.37 -32.99 9.65
N PRO A 132 2.27 -33.85 9.12
CA PRO A 132 3.27 -33.41 8.16
C PRO A 132 2.67 -32.96 6.82
N THR A 133 1.50 -33.50 6.41
CA THR A 133 0.84 -33.08 5.17
C THR A 133 0.31 -31.65 5.27
N ILE A 134 -0.38 -31.30 6.36
CA ILE A 134 -0.86 -29.93 6.60
C ILE A 134 0.32 -28.97 6.72
N SER A 135 1.37 -29.37 7.44
CA SER A 135 2.58 -28.56 7.60
C SER A 135 3.28 -28.31 6.26
N PHE A 136 3.42 -29.34 5.42
CA PHE A 136 3.97 -29.21 4.08
C PHE A 136 3.15 -28.26 3.21
N LEU A 137 1.82 -28.41 3.17
CA LEU A 137 0.95 -27.50 2.43
C LEU A 137 1.04 -26.05 2.93
N GLY A 138 1.15 -25.85 4.25
CA GLY A 138 1.35 -24.53 4.83
C GLY A 138 2.68 -23.89 4.40
N ILE A 139 3.77 -24.67 4.37
CA ILE A 139 5.07 -24.21 3.89
C ILE A 139 5.00 -23.83 2.41
N VAL A 140 4.40 -24.67 1.57
CA VAL A 140 4.21 -24.36 0.15
C VAL A 140 3.43 -23.06 -0.01
N GLY A 141 2.31 -22.91 0.70
CA GLY A 141 1.49 -21.70 0.64
C GLY A 141 2.22 -20.42 1.05
N ILE A 142 3.05 -20.47 2.10
CA ILE A 142 3.84 -19.32 2.57
C ILE A 142 5.04 -19.03 1.65
N SER A 143 5.59 -20.06 1.01
CA SER A 143 6.79 -19.92 0.16
C SER A 143 6.48 -19.37 -1.23
N LEU A 144 5.24 -19.48 -1.69
CA LEU A 144 4.84 -18.96 -2.98
C LEU A 144 4.62 -17.45 -2.93
N PRO A 145 5.27 -16.66 -3.81
CA PRO A 145 5.02 -15.23 -3.88
C PRO A 145 3.56 -14.95 -4.24
N VAL A 146 2.91 -14.06 -3.48
CA VAL A 146 1.49 -13.71 -3.67
C VAL A 146 1.21 -13.19 -5.09
N TYR A 147 2.13 -12.39 -5.66
CA TYR A 147 1.99 -11.90 -7.03
C TYR A 147 2.02 -13.04 -8.06
N TRP A 148 2.86 -14.05 -7.86
CA TRP A 148 2.98 -15.19 -8.77
C TRP A 148 1.71 -16.05 -8.72
N LEU A 149 1.19 -16.32 -7.52
CA LEU A 149 -0.06 -17.03 -7.34
C LEU A 149 -1.23 -16.31 -8.02
N GLY A 150 -1.30 -14.99 -7.88
CA GLY A 150 -2.31 -14.17 -8.55
C GLY A 150 -2.28 -14.33 -10.07
N GLU A 151 -1.10 -14.21 -10.67
CA GLU A 151 -0.94 -14.38 -12.12
C GLU A 151 -1.27 -15.79 -12.61
N VAL A 152 -0.89 -16.83 -11.87
CA VAL A 152 -1.23 -18.22 -12.23
C VAL A 152 -2.75 -18.45 -12.21
N VAL A 153 -3.46 -17.95 -11.20
CA VAL A 153 -4.92 -18.06 -11.13
C VAL A 153 -5.59 -17.30 -12.27
N ASN A 154 -5.07 -16.12 -12.60
CA ASN A 154 -5.56 -15.31 -13.71
C ASN A 154 -5.41 -16.01 -15.08
N LEU A 155 -4.37 -16.82 -15.28
CA LEU A 155 -4.22 -17.60 -16.51
C LEU A 155 -5.21 -18.76 -16.64
N ILE A 156 -5.81 -19.19 -15.53
CA ILE A 156 -6.72 -20.35 -15.48
C ILE A 156 -8.19 -19.91 -15.51
N THR A 157 -8.49 -18.64 -15.25
CA THR A 157 -9.85 -18.07 -15.18
C THR A 157 -10.14 -17.17 -16.37
#